data_AF-A0A0F9NNQ5-F1
#
_entry.id   AF-A0A0F9NNQ5-F1
#
_cell.length_a   1.000
_cell.length_b   1.000
_cell.length_c   1.000
_cell.angle_alpha   90.00
_cell.angle_beta   90.00
_cell.angle_gamma   90.00
#
_symmetry.space_group_name_H-M   'P 1'
#
loop_
_entity.id
_entity.type
_entity.pdbx_description
1 polymer ?
#
loop_
_entity_poly.entity_id
_entity_poly.type
_entity_poly.pdbx_seq_one_letter_code
_entity_poly.pdbx_strand_id
1 'polypeptide(L)'
;MNPKVELTKHRRPFPFEDRIILEENKEEVSAGGIFIPQDVKEDMKQRGQQELKIDIGTVLAVGKGPFTDAGVQVPMPFKPGDTVAYARHKVIKYKLDGETYLIATLISIIARLSEDAYSEPE
;
A
#
# COMPACT_ATOMS: atom_id res chain seq x y z
N MET A 1 24.25 -21.89 -25.74
CA MET A 1 24.79 -20.56 -25.37
C MET A 1 23.68 -19.83 -24.63
N ASN A 2 23.62 -19.96 -23.30
CA ASN A 2 22.63 -19.23 -22.51
C ASN A 2 23.06 -17.77 -22.47
N PRO A 3 22.29 -16.82 -23.01
CA PRO A 3 22.59 -15.43 -22.77
C PRO A 3 22.39 -15.25 -21.26
N LYS A 4 23.49 -14.96 -20.54
CA LYS A 4 23.39 -14.24 -19.29
C LYS A 4 22.65 -12.96 -19.66
N VAL A 5 21.33 -12.97 -19.48
CA VAL A 5 20.54 -11.76 -19.41
C VAL A 5 21.29 -10.90 -18.42
N GLU A 6 21.81 -9.76 -18.85
CA GLU A 6 22.40 -8.77 -17.96
C GLU A 6 21.29 -8.34 -16.99
N LEU A 7 21.18 -9.04 -15.86
CA LEU A 7 20.21 -8.83 -14.77
C LEU A 7 20.42 -7.47 -14.06
N THR A 8 21.17 -6.55 -14.67
CA THR A 8 21.73 -5.34 -14.07
C THR A 8 20.95 -4.07 -14.41
N LYS A 9 19.86 -4.12 -15.19
CA LYS A 9 19.11 -2.90 -15.59
C LYS A 9 17.64 -2.81 -15.18
N HIS A 10 17.04 -3.86 -14.59
CA HIS A 10 15.61 -3.87 -14.25
C HIS A 10 15.33 -4.41 -12.85
N ARG A 11 15.72 -3.67 -11.82
CA ARG A 11 15.50 -4.06 -10.41
C ARG A 11 14.26 -3.42 -9.76
N ARG A 12 13.32 -2.85 -10.52
CA ARG A 12 12.04 -2.42 -9.94
C ARG A 12 11.14 -3.64 -9.75
N PRO A 13 10.66 -3.94 -8.53
CA PRO A 13 9.78 -5.09 -8.30
C PRO A 13 8.45 -4.89 -9.02
N PHE A 14 8.01 -5.89 -9.77
CA PHE A 14 6.66 -5.95 -10.34
C PHE A 14 5.86 -7.03 -9.62
N PRO A 15 4.70 -6.69 -9.02
CA PRO A 15 3.94 -7.64 -8.22
C PRO A 15 3.16 -8.65 -9.08
N PHE A 16 2.91 -9.82 -8.51
CA PHE A 16 2.06 -10.87 -9.09
C PHE A 16 0.67 -10.87 -8.46
N GLU A 17 -0.31 -11.45 -9.16
CA GLU A 17 -1.67 -11.67 -8.66
C GLU A 17 -2.29 -10.38 -8.10
N ASP A 18 -2.77 -10.42 -6.86
CA ASP A 18 -3.46 -9.34 -6.15
C ASP A 18 -2.52 -8.42 -5.36
N ARG A 19 -1.21 -8.54 -5.57
CA ARG A 19 -0.21 -7.76 -4.82
C ARG A 19 -0.03 -6.37 -5.41
N ILE A 20 0.38 -5.45 -4.54
CA ILE A 20 0.59 -4.04 -4.83
C ILE A 20 1.92 -3.63 -4.22
N ILE A 21 2.73 -2.90 -4.98
CA ILE A 21 3.94 -2.26 -4.46
C ILE A 21 3.61 -0.82 -4.14
N LEU A 22 3.85 -0.42 -2.90
CA LEU A 22 3.71 0.95 -2.42
C LEU A 22 5.07 1.55 -2.10
N GLU A 23 5.16 2.87 -2.23
CA GLU A 23 6.22 3.67 -1.61
C GLU A 23 5.88 3.91 -0.14
N GLU A 24 6.89 3.86 0.74
CA GLU A 24 6.72 4.22 2.14
C GLU A 24 6.52 5.73 2.25
N ASN A 25 5.28 6.19 2.41
CA ASN A 25 5.01 7.57 2.76
C ASN A 25 5.10 7.72 4.29
N LYS A 26 5.77 8.77 4.78
CA LYS A 26 6.04 8.96 6.22
C LYS A 26 4.90 9.65 6.97
N GLU A 27 3.80 9.96 6.29
CA GLU A 27 2.64 10.62 6.88
C GLU A 27 1.72 9.57 7.53
N GLU A 28 1.84 9.42 8.85
CA GLU A 28 0.92 8.63 9.68
C GLU A 28 -0.43 9.38 9.76
N VAL A 29 -1.43 8.94 9.00
CA VAL A 29 -2.81 9.44 9.14
C VAL A 29 -3.55 8.58 10.15
N SER A 30 -3.73 9.12 11.36
CA SER A 30 -4.50 8.45 12.41
C SER A 30 -6.00 8.46 12.09
N ALA A 31 -6.73 7.46 12.58
CA ALA A 31 -8.10 7.08 12.20
C ALA A 31 -9.20 8.08 12.62
N GLY A 32 -9.14 9.31 12.14
CA GLY A 32 -10.17 10.33 12.40
C GLY A 32 -10.13 11.58 11.53
N GLY A 33 -9.35 11.62 10.44
CA GLY A 33 -9.25 12.81 9.57
C GLY A 33 -8.61 14.03 10.23
N ILE A 34 -8.03 13.86 11.42
CA ILE A 34 -7.34 14.91 12.17
C ILE A 34 -5.84 14.59 12.15
N PHE A 35 -5.04 15.56 11.72
CA PHE A 35 -3.59 15.57 11.89
C PHE A 35 -3.28 15.52 13.39
N ILE A 36 -2.79 14.38 13.89
CA ILE A 36 -2.42 14.23 15.31
C ILE A 36 -0.96 14.66 15.50
N PRO A 37 -0.68 15.75 16.23
CA PRO A 37 0.67 16.15 16.60
C PRO A 37 1.33 15.10 17.50
N GLN A 38 2.67 15.06 17.51
CA GLN A 38 3.43 13.98 18.16
C GLN A 38 3.14 13.77 19.66
N ASP A 39 2.59 14.76 20.35
CA ASP A 39 2.36 14.74 21.79
C ASP A 39 1.24 13.79 22.28
N VAL A 40 0.37 13.29 21.39
CA VAL A 40 -0.76 12.40 21.77
C VAL A 40 -0.40 10.90 21.66
N LYS A 41 0.82 10.56 21.21
CA LYS A 41 1.30 9.17 21.08
C LYS A 41 1.43 8.44 22.43
N GLU A 42 1.53 9.17 23.54
CA GLU A 42 1.72 8.61 24.89
C GLU A 42 0.41 8.02 25.46
N ASP A 43 -0.74 8.63 25.15
CA ASP A 43 -2.04 8.24 25.75
C ASP A 43 -2.71 7.07 25.02
N MET A 44 -2.49 6.89 23.71
CA MET A 44 -3.10 5.78 22.98
C MET A 44 -2.48 4.41 23.31
N LYS A 45 -1.24 4.37 23.82
CA LYS A 45 -0.60 3.15 24.33
C LYS A 45 -1.32 2.55 25.54
N GLN A 46 -2.10 3.34 26.29
CA GLN A 46 -2.69 2.92 27.57
C GLN A 46 -4.03 2.20 27.42
N ARG A 47 -4.64 2.22 26.23
CA ARG A 47 -5.87 1.48 25.94
C ARG A 47 -5.49 0.26 25.11
N GLY A 48 -5.56 -0.94 25.69
CA GLY A 48 -5.16 -2.23 25.11
C GLY A 48 -5.92 -2.69 23.85
N GLN A 49 -6.27 -1.79 22.95
CA GLN A 49 -6.63 -2.10 21.57
C GLN A 49 -5.32 -2.36 20.83
N GLN A 50 -5.19 -3.53 20.20
CA GLN A 50 -4.16 -3.73 19.19
C GLN A 50 -4.43 -2.69 18.10
N GLU A 51 -3.76 -1.54 18.18
CA GLU A 51 -3.94 -0.43 17.25
C GLU A 51 -3.78 -1.00 15.84
N LEU A 52 -4.88 -1.07 15.10
CA LEU A 52 -4.89 -1.24 13.66
C LEU A 52 -4.22 0.01 13.10
N LYS A 53 -2.89 0.03 13.08
CA LYS A 53 -2.11 1.14 12.54
C LYS A 53 -2.35 1.19 11.05
N ILE A 54 -2.96 2.28 10.61
CA ILE A 54 -3.21 2.60 9.21
C ILE A 54 -2.16 3.63 8.83
N ASP A 55 -1.41 3.34 7.77
CA ASP A 55 -0.50 4.29 7.15
C ASP A 55 -1.02 4.59 5.73
N ILE A 56 -0.52 5.68 5.13
CA ILE A 56 -0.78 6.03 3.74
C ILE A 56 0.44 5.69 2.89
N GLY A 57 0.21 5.26 1.66
CA GLY A 57 1.26 5.03 0.68
C GLY A 57 0.80 5.34 -0.73
N THR A 58 1.77 5.57 -1.61
CA THR A 58 1.53 5.80 -3.04
C THR A 58 1.75 4.50 -3.79
N VAL A 59 0.83 4.14 -4.69
CA VAL A 59 0.95 2.93 -5.51
C VAL A 59 2.04 3.12 -6.56
N LEU A 60 3.07 2.28 -6.52
CA LEU A 60 4.14 2.23 -7.52
C LEU A 60 3.85 1.22 -8.63
N ALA A 61 3.29 0.06 -8.28
CA ALA A 61 2.94 -0.99 -9.23
C ALA A 61 1.80 -1.87 -8.70
N VAL A 62 1.00 -2.41 -9.62
CA VAL A 62 -0.13 -3.30 -9.31
C VAL A 62 0.01 -4.61 -10.07
N GLY A 63 -0.37 -5.70 -9.42
CA GLY A 63 -0.47 -6.99 -10.07
C GLY A 63 -1.63 -6.99 -11.06
N LYS A 64 -1.74 -8.06 -11.86
CA LYS A 64 -2.84 -8.19 -12.82
C LYS A 64 -4.19 -8.50 -12.14
N GLY A 65 -4.15 -8.85 -10.86
CA GLY A 65 -5.28 -9.18 -10.01
C GLY A 65 -5.51 -10.69 -9.88
N PRO A 66 -6.36 -11.10 -8.92
CA PRO A 66 -6.58 -12.50 -8.58
C PRO A 66 -7.36 -13.23 -9.68
N PHE A 67 -7.26 -14.56 -9.68
CA PHE A 67 -8.14 -15.41 -10.47
C PHE A 67 -9.36 -15.82 -9.66
N THR A 68 -10.51 -15.91 -10.31
CA THR A 68 -11.70 -16.56 -9.75
C THR A 68 -11.54 -18.08 -9.77
N ASP A 69 -12.43 -18.80 -9.07
CA ASP A 69 -12.49 -20.27 -9.11
C ASP A 69 -12.74 -20.82 -10.52
N ALA A 70 -13.32 -20.00 -11.41
CA ALA A 70 -13.54 -20.31 -12.82
C ALA A 70 -12.32 -20.03 -13.72
N GLY A 71 -11.19 -19.57 -13.15
CA GLY A 71 -9.97 -19.23 -13.88
C GLY A 71 -10.02 -17.88 -14.60
N VAL A 72 -11.01 -17.03 -14.30
CA VAL A 72 -11.12 -15.69 -14.89
C VAL A 72 -10.30 -14.71 -14.06
N GLN A 73 -9.46 -13.90 -14.70
CA GLN A 73 -8.69 -12.87 -14.01
C GLN A 73 -9.57 -11.65 -13.68
N VAL A 74 -9.62 -11.29 -12.40
CA VAL A 74 -10.27 -10.07 -11.91
C VAL A 74 -9.23 -8.95 -11.94
N PRO A 75 -9.47 -7.84 -12.65
CA PRO A 75 -8.51 -6.74 -12.72
C PRO A 75 -8.36 -6.04 -11.36
N MET A 76 -7.15 -5.55 -11.07
CA MET A 76 -6.93 -4.73 -9.87
C MET A 76 -7.66 -3.38 -9.96
N PRO A 77 -8.26 -2.91 -8.85
CA PRO A 77 -9.00 -1.64 -8.84
C PRO A 77 -8.10 -0.40 -8.69
N PHE A 78 -6.78 -0.59 -8.60
CA PHE A 78 -5.80 0.48 -8.37
C PHE A 78 -4.92 0.69 -9.61
N LYS A 79 -4.36 1.89 -9.71
CA LYS A 79 -3.40 2.26 -10.73
C LYS A 79 -2.16 2.89 -10.10
N PRO A 80 -0.97 2.82 -10.74
CA PRO A 80 0.20 3.57 -10.30
C PRO A 80 -0.13 5.06 -10.14
N GLY A 81 0.32 5.65 -9.03
CA GLY A 81 0.03 7.02 -8.63
C GLY A 81 -1.19 7.18 -7.72
N ASP A 82 -2.01 6.14 -7.52
CA ASP A 82 -3.09 6.22 -6.53
C ASP A 82 -2.53 6.33 -5.11
N THR A 83 -3.10 7.21 -4.31
CA THR A 83 -2.82 7.30 -2.86
C THR A 83 -3.79 6.39 -2.12
N VAL A 84 -3.25 5.48 -1.29
CA VAL A 84 -4.05 4.47 -0.59
C VAL A 84 -3.71 4.42 0.90
N ALA A 85 -4.72 4.16 1.72
CA ALA A 85 -4.56 3.83 3.13
C ALA A 85 -4.48 2.31 3.28
N TYR A 86 -3.52 1.79 4.05
CA TYR A 86 -3.29 0.36 4.23
C TYR A 86 -3.01 0.00 5.69
N ALA A 87 -3.31 -1.25 6.06
CA ALA A 87 -3.00 -1.79 7.37
C ALA A 87 -1.50 -2.09 7.49
N ARG A 88 -0.74 -1.28 8.26
CA ARG A 88 0.73 -1.37 8.40
C ARG A 88 1.24 -2.76 8.77
N HIS A 89 0.51 -3.46 9.65
CA HIS A 89 0.88 -4.80 10.12
C HIS A 89 0.65 -5.91 9.08
N LYS A 90 -0.07 -5.64 7.98
CA LYS A 90 -0.35 -6.61 6.91
C LYS A 90 0.55 -6.43 5.68
N VAL A 91 1.55 -5.55 5.78
CA VAL A 91 2.43 -5.18 4.66
C VAL A 91 3.86 -5.64 4.94
N ILE A 92 4.51 -6.16 3.90
CA ILE A 92 5.90 -6.64 3.99
C ILE A 92 6.83 -5.53 3.52
N LYS A 93 7.86 -5.21 4.31
CA LYS A 93 8.93 -4.31 3.88
C LYS A 93 10.00 -5.08 3.11
N TYR A 94 10.28 -4.64 1.89
CA TYR A 94 11.28 -5.23 1.02
C TYR A 94 12.30 -4.16 0.60
N LYS A 95 13.58 -4.39 0.90
CA LYS A 95 14.65 -3.46 0.52
C LYS A 95 15.39 -3.98 -0.71
N LEU A 96 15.55 -3.13 -1.71
CA LEU A 96 16.27 -3.45 -2.94
C LEU A 96 17.02 -2.21 -3.42
N ASP A 97 18.32 -2.36 -3.70
CA ASP A 97 19.22 -1.29 -4.18
C ASP A 97 19.23 -0.01 -3.32
N GLY A 98 18.98 -0.14 -2.02
CA GLY A 98 18.94 0.99 -1.08
C GLY A 98 17.57 1.67 -0.97
N GLU A 99 16.61 1.28 -1.81
CA GLU A 99 15.21 1.72 -1.72
C GLU A 99 14.37 0.74 -0.88
N THR A 100 13.34 1.25 -0.23
CA THR A 100 12.38 0.44 0.56
C THR A 100 11.04 0.42 -0.16
N TYR A 101 10.60 -0.77 -0.50
CA TYR A 101 9.30 -1.06 -1.10
C TYR A 101 8.39 -1.71 -0.08
N LEU A 102 7.12 -1.36 -0.12
CA LEU A 102 6.08 -1.97 0.69
C LEU A 102 5.25 -2.89 -0.19
N ILE A 103 5.16 -4.17 0.18
CA ILE A 103 4.36 -5.16 -0.55
C ILE A 103 3.06 -5.36 0.22
N ALA A 104 1.97 -4.91 -0.37
CA ALA A 104 0.61 -5.03 0.12
C ALA A 104 -0.16 -6.05 -0.73
N THR A 105 -1.24 -6.61 -0.18
CA THR A 105 -2.26 -7.37 -0.92
C THR A 105 -3.52 -6.53 -1.08
N LEU A 106 -4.39 -6.90 -2.02
CA LEU A 106 -5.67 -6.23 -2.23
C LEU A 106 -6.47 -6.07 -0.92
N ILE A 107 -6.49 -7.11 -0.08
CA ILE A 107 -7.23 -7.14 1.20
C ILE A 107 -6.60 -6.23 2.27
N SER A 108 -5.30 -5.91 2.15
CA SER A 108 -4.61 -5.04 3.12
C SER A 108 -4.83 -3.54 2.86
N ILE A 109 -5.29 -3.19 1.65
CA ILE A 109 -5.71 -1.84 1.32
C ILE A 109 -7.10 -1.59 1.86
N ILE A 110 -7.28 -0.46 2.55
CA ILE A 110 -8.51 -0.10 3.25
C ILE A 110 -9.31 0.91 2.42
N ALA A 111 -8.63 1.91 1.85
CA ALA A 111 -9.26 2.95 1.04
C ALA A 111 -8.30 3.51 -0.01
N ARG A 112 -8.86 3.99 -1.12
CA ARG A 112 -8.18 4.95 -2.00
C ARG A 112 -8.60 6.36 -1.60
N LEU A 113 -7.62 7.24 -1.41
CA LEU A 113 -7.86 8.63 -1.04
C LEU A 113 -8.00 9.47 -2.31
N SER A 114 -9.02 10.32 -2.35
CA SER A 114 -9.36 11.18 -3.49
C SER A 114 -10.06 12.41 -2.94
N GLU A 115 -9.64 13.60 -3.39
CA GLU A 115 -10.24 14.88 -2.95
C GLU A 115 -11.71 15.00 -3.40
N ASP A 116 -12.05 14.41 -4.55
CA ASP A 116 -13.38 14.52 -5.16
C ASP A 116 -14.41 13.48 -4.68
N ALA A 117 -14.04 12.56 -3.77
CA ALA A 117 -14.91 11.43 -3.41
C ALA A 117 -16.16 11.84 -2.60
N TYR A 118 -16.09 12.98 -1.93
CA TYR A 118 -17.18 13.56 -1.13
C TYR A 118 -17.14 15.09 -1.26
N SER A 119 -17.37 15.63 -2.45
CA SER A 119 -17.77 17.03 -2.56
C SER A 119 -19.09 17.20 -1.79
N GLU A 120 -19.15 18.14 -0.84
CA GLU A 120 -20.42 18.48 -0.18
C GLU A 120 -21.44 18.81 -1.28
N PRO A 121 -22.66 18.24 -1.24
CA PRO A 121 -23.71 18.70 -2.14
C PRO A 121 -23.96 20.18 -1.84
N GLU A 122 -23.80 21.04 -2.85
CA GLU A 122 -24.17 22.46 -2.78
C GLU A 122 -25.63 22.66 -2.32
#